data_AF-A0A178DGY4-F1
#
_entry.id   AF-A0A178DGY4-F1
#
_cell.length_a   1.000
_cell.length_b   1.000
_cell.length_c   1.000
_cell.angle_alpha   90.00
_cell.angle_beta   90.00
_cell.angle_gamma   90.00
#
_symmetry.space_group_name_H-M   'P 1'
#
loop_
_entity.id
_entity.type
_entity.pdbx_description
1 polymer ?
#
loop_
_entity_poly.entity_id
_entity_poly.type
_entity_poly.pdbx_seq_one_letter_code
_entity_poly.pdbx_strand_id
1 'polypeptide(L)'
;MASLCFRENTSNTSLTKVITVPPEDRSPNVTAGEPVSAKCPTWKGSGSVELTEPDADQSTSPKFGAVDINQAVFDKYQQLPDPPSPLPVHHRDFVHCMPPDSPTYRKFSIFTAGSIEMGKAVQWQLLMVKMLGHLPITVNNPRRGHWDPDVTPETKDEAFRRQVEWELGAIEQADVICFFFDVNTMSPVTMMELGLWAASDKVVVCCDPRFWRGGNVHIVCERYGIPLVENFEKLVSAIEKMLVEKGVQLDEQGDLVGPNVHTEKPKPVKKSILEKQNTDLLKQVADLQAQLMQLSG
;
A
#
# COMPACT_ATOMS: atom_id res chain seq x y z
N MET A 1 31.00 -27.91 -9.57
CA MET A 1 32.30 -28.60 -9.60
C MET A 1 33.22 -27.85 -10.57
N ALA A 2 34.50 -27.67 -10.19
CA ALA A 2 35.55 -26.85 -10.81
C ALA A 2 35.32 -25.32 -10.65
N SER A 3 35.91 -24.59 -9.70
CA SER A 3 37.28 -24.49 -9.17
C SER A 3 38.28 -23.91 -10.17
N LEU A 4 38.68 -22.65 -9.95
CA LEU A 4 39.93 -22.07 -10.39
C LEU A 4 40.39 -21.04 -9.33
N CYS A 5 41.34 -21.49 -8.52
CA CYS A 5 42.16 -20.67 -7.63
C CYS A 5 43.19 -19.87 -8.44
N PHE A 6 43.51 -18.66 -7.98
CA PHE A 6 44.87 -18.12 -8.05
C PHE A 6 45.21 -17.42 -6.72
N ARG A 7 46.31 -17.88 -6.11
CA ARG A 7 47.00 -17.35 -4.91
C ARG A 7 47.87 -16.15 -5.32
N GLU A 8 47.73 -15.00 -4.64
CA GLU A 8 48.58 -14.44 -3.56
C GLU A 8 50.04 -14.12 -3.90
N ASN A 9 50.43 -12.85 -3.67
CA ASN A 9 51.52 -12.55 -2.72
C ASN A 9 51.50 -11.06 -2.25
N THR A 10 51.44 -10.90 -0.92
CA THR A 10 52.27 -10.07 0.00
C THR A 10 52.66 -8.63 -0.37
N SER A 11 52.80 -7.63 0.51
CA SER A 11 52.52 -7.37 1.94
C SER A 11 52.92 -5.89 2.15
N ASN A 12 52.15 -5.05 2.86
CA ASN A 12 52.73 -4.22 3.92
C ASN A 12 51.68 -3.61 4.87
N THR A 13 52.08 -3.69 6.13
CA THR A 13 51.48 -3.35 7.42
C THR A 13 51.18 -1.85 7.64
N SER A 14 50.07 -1.55 8.33
CA SER A 14 50.06 -0.61 9.46
C SER A 14 48.82 -0.80 10.36
N LEU A 15 49.10 -0.95 11.66
CA LEU A 15 48.22 -1.07 12.85
C LEU A 15 47.52 0.28 13.09
N THR A 16 46.40 0.51 13.79
CA THR A 16 45.74 0.00 15.02
C THR A 16 44.41 0.82 15.10
N LYS A 17 43.26 0.45 15.66
CA LYS A 17 42.92 -0.02 17.01
C LYS A 17 41.43 -0.40 17.00
N VAL A 18 41.11 -1.62 17.42
CA VAL A 18 39.76 -2.08 17.74
C VAL A 18 39.60 -1.99 19.26
N ILE A 19 38.51 -1.39 19.74
CA ILE A 19 38.15 -1.37 21.16
C ILE A 19 37.05 -2.41 21.35
N THR A 20 37.37 -3.48 22.05
CA THR A 20 36.46 -4.50 22.59
C THR A 20 36.33 -4.28 24.10
N VAL A 21 35.10 -4.37 24.63
CA VAL A 21 34.79 -4.33 26.07
C VAL A 21 34.13 -5.68 26.43
N PRO A 22 34.47 -6.32 27.57
CA PRO A 22 34.16 -7.73 27.86
C PRO A 22 32.77 -7.94 28.52
N PRO A 23 32.30 -9.20 28.66
CA PRO A 23 30.98 -9.51 29.21
C PRO A 23 31.03 -9.66 30.73
N GLU A 24 30.00 -9.20 31.43
CA GLU A 24 29.73 -9.59 32.82
C GLU A 24 28.27 -10.03 33.01
N ASP A 25 28.14 -10.93 33.97
CA ASP A 25 27.11 -11.93 34.18
C ASP A 25 26.16 -11.54 35.33
N ARG A 26 24.96 -12.13 35.33
CA ARG A 26 23.98 -12.32 36.44
C ARG A 26 23.09 -11.18 36.97
N SER A 27 21.79 -11.48 36.86
CA SER A 27 20.63 -10.95 37.59
C SER A 27 20.72 -11.06 39.13
N PRO A 28 19.83 -10.35 39.85
CA PRO A 28 18.69 -11.09 40.42
C PRO A 28 17.33 -10.36 40.38
N ASN A 29 16.28 -11.19 40.50
CA ASN A 29 14.86 -10.88 40.66
C ASN A 29 14.53 -9.74 41.64
N VAL A 30 13.55 -8.90 41.28
CA VAL A 30 12.60 -8.30 42.24
C VAL A 30 11.18 -8.29 41.65
N THR A 31 10.26 -8.59 42.55
CA THR A 31 8.85 -8.97 42.50
C THR A 31 7.85 -7.97 41.93
N ALA A 32 6.71 -8.54 41.52
CA ALA A 32 5.48 -7.89 41.09
C ALA A 32 4.91 -6.90 42.12
N GLY A 33 4.44 -5.75 41.62
CA GLY A 33 3.59 -4.80 42.31
C GLY A 33 2.34 -4.51 41.47
N GLU A 34 1.18 -4.62 42.10
CA GLU A 34 -0.17 -4.43 41.55
C GLU A 34 -0.44 -2.99 41.07
N PRO A 35 -1.44 -2.77 40.19
CA PRO A 35 -1.68 -1.48 39.56
C PRO A 35 -2.45 -0.52 40.48
N VAL A 36 -1.94 0.71 40.60
CA VAL A 36 -2.57 1.81 41.32
C VAL A 36 -3.71 2.41 40.49
N SER A 37 -4.93 2.34 41.03
CA SER A 37 -6.14 2.98 40.50
C SER A 37 -6.02 4.50 40.54
N ALA A 38 -5.97 5.15 39.38
CA ALA A 38 -6.09 6.60 39.25
C ALA A 38 -7.51 6.97 38.77
N LYS A 39 -8.32 7.52 39.68
CA LYS A 39 -9.63 8.11 39.41
C LYS A 39 -9.45 9.46 38.70
N CYS A 40 -10.09 9.63 37.54
CA CYS A 40 -10.21 10.91 36.84
C CYS A 40 -11.43 11.68 37.40
N PRO A 41 -11.33 12.97 37.78
CA PRO A 41 -12.44 13.72 38.34
C PRO A 41 -13.39 14.25 37.26
N THR A 42 -14.68 13.97 37.47
CA THR A 42 -15.83 14.46 36.70
C THR A 42 -15.98 15.98 36.79
N TRP A 43 -16.03 16.66 35.65
CA TRP A 43 -16.48 18.05 35.55
C TRP A 43 -18.01 18.10 35.40
N LYS A 44 -18.69 18.76 36.36
CA LYS A 44 -20.09 19.16 36.25
C LYS A 44 -20.15 20.55 35.63
N GLY A 45 -20.78 20.67 34.47
CA GLY A 45 -21.11 21.95 33.83
C GLY A 45 -22.53 21.88 33.30
N SER A 46 -23.45 22.54 34.02
CA SER A 46 -24.83 22.80 33.64
C SER A 46 -24.88 23.92 32.60
N GLY A 47 -25.60 23.71 31.51
CA GLY A 47 -25.88 24.72 30.49
C GLY A 47 -26.74 24.16 29.38
N SER A 48 -28.06 24.27 29.53
CA SER A 48 -29.06 23.95 28.53
C SER A 48 -29.07 25.01 27.42
N VAL A 49 -28.82 24.58 26.19
CA VAL A 49 -29.12 25.36 24.97
C VAL A 49 -29.82 24.42 24.00
N GLU A 50 -31.09 24.71 23.74
CA GLU A 50 -31.90 24.10 22.68
C GLU A 50 -31.23 24.32 21.32
N LEU A 51 -30.91 23.22 20.63
CA LEU A 51 -30.57 23.21 19.21
C LEU A 51 -31.57 22.29 18.51
N THR A 52 -32.35 22.89 17.61
CA THR A 52 -33.26 22.27 16.67
C THR A 52 -32.53 21.26 15.77
N GLU A 53 -33.02 20.02 15.71
CA GLU A 53 -32.53 18.96 14.82
C GLU A 53 -32.88 19.26 13.35
N PRO A 54 -31.94 19.05 12.40
CA PRO A 54 -32.29 18.81 11.01
C PRO A 54 -32.32 17.30 10.71
N ASP A 55 -33.16 16.96 9.72
CA ASP A 55 -33.61 15.64 9.26
C ASP A 55 -32.66 14.44 9.46
N ALA A 56 -33.26 13.37 9.99
CA ALA A 56 -32.69 12.05 10.13
C ALA A 56 -32.31 11.46 8.76
N ASP A 57 -31.01 11.53 8.47
CA ASP A 57 -30.36 10.63 7.52
C ASP A 57 -30.56 9.18 7.99
N GLN A 58 -30.87 8.27 7.06
CA GLN A 58 -31.11 6.86 7.36
C GLN A 58 -29.79 6.16 7.72
N SER A 59 -29.26 6.47 8.89
CA SER A 59 -28.21 5.71 9.54
C SER A 59 -28.81 4.42 10.07
N THR A 60 -28.70 3.34 9.29
CA THR A 60 -28.96 2.01 9.80
C THR A 60 -27.94 1.72 10.90
N SER A 61 -28.40 1.65 12.15
CA SER A 61 -27.59 1.24 13.29
C SER A 61 -26.83 -0.06 12.97
N PRO A 62 -25.53 -0.16 13.29
CA PRO A 62 -24.77 -1.37 12.99
C PRO A 62 -25.41 -2.57 13.70
N LYS A 63 -25.58 -3.66 12.94
CA LYS A 63 -26.07 -4.94 13.49
C LYS A 63 -25.17 -5.36 14.66
N PHE A 64 -25.78 -5.86 15.73
CA PHE A 64 -25.07 -6.39 16.90
C PHE A 64 -24.08 -7.49 16.44
N GLY A 65 -22.77 -7.24 16.56
CA GLY A 65 -21.70 -8.15 16.14
C GLY A 65 -20.82 -7.69 14.96
N ALA A 66 -21.15 -6.58 14.29
CA ALA A 66 -20.29 -6.00 13.24
C ALA A 66 -18.86 -5.75 13.75
N VAL A 67 -17.85 -6.21 12.99
CA VAL A 67 -16.45 -5.93 13.30
C VAL A 67 -16.11 -4.54 12.76
N ASP A 68 -15.70 -3.63 13.65
CA ASP A 68 -15.18 -2.31 13.28
C ASP A 68 -13.71 -2.42 12.86
N ILE A 69 -13.48 -2.53 11.56
CA ILE A 69 -12.14 -2.55 10.95
C ILE A 69 -11.48 -1.16 11.00
N ASN A 70 -12.26 -0.10 11.21
CA ASN A 70 -11.78 1.28 11.37
C ASN A 70 -11.39 1.62 12.80
N GLN A 71 -11.54 0.70 13.76
CA GLN A 71 -11.09 0.91 15.12
C GLN A 71 -9.59 1.26 15.14
N ALA A 72 -9.22 2.22 16.00
CA ALA A 72 -7.82 2.58 16.19
C ALA A 72 -7.05 1.39 16.78
N VAL A 73 -5.94 1.05 16.13
CA VAL A 73 -5.01 0.00 16.57
C VAL A 73 -3.77 0.65 17.14
N PHE A 74 -3.35 0.21 18.32
CA PHE A 74 -2.11 0.68 18.94
C PHE A 74 -0.89 0.23 18.14
N ASP A 75 -0.10 1.19 17.65
CA ASP A 75 1.12 0.93 16.89
C ASP A 75 2.29 0.54 17.80
N LYS A 76 2.25 -0.70 18.28
CA LYS A 76 3.25 -1.29 19.17
C LYS A 76 4.69 -1.14 18.67
N TYR A 77 4.90 -1.10 17.35
CA TYR A 77 6.23 -1.09 16.74
C TYR A 77 6.65 0.26 16.17
N GLN A 78 5.84 1.31 16.37
CA GLN A 78 6.11 2.68 15.90
C GLN A 78 6.43 2.70 14.40
N GLN A 79 5.60 2.02 13.62
CA GLN A 79 5.73 1.89 12.18
C GLN A 79 5.22 3.13 11.44
N LEU A 80 4.33 3.90 12.06
CA LEU A 80 3.77 5.12 11.53
C LEU A 80 4.39 6.34 12.22
N PRO A 81 4.78 7.37 11.46
CA PRO A 81 5.20 8.63 12.04
C PRO A 81 4.00 9.40 12.60
N ASP A 82 4.30 10.40 13.43
CA ASP A 82 3.29 11.39 13.80
C ASP A 82 2.83 12.14 12.53
N PRO A 83 1.52 12.39 12.35
CA PRO A 83 1.04 13.19 11.25
C PRO A 83 1.64 14.61 11.29
N PRO A 84 1.97 15.20 10.13
CA PRO A 84 2.47 16.57 10.07
C PRO A 84 1.45 17.56 10.67
N SER A 85 1.98 18.61 11.31
CA SER A 85 1.18 19.70 11.89
C SER A 85 1.72 21.05 11.38
N PRO A 86 0.94 21.80 10.58
CA PRO A 86 -0.41 21.49 10.12
C PRO A 86 -0.45 20.34 9.09
N LEU A 87 -1.61 19.69 8.96
CA LEU A 87 -1.83 18.72 7.88
C LEU A 87 -1.76 19.40 6.50
N PRO A 88 -1.35 18.67 5.45
CA PRO A 88 -1.38 19.20 4.08
C PRO A 88 -2.80 19.63 3.71
N VAL A 89 -2.90 20.76 3.01
CA VAL A 89 -4.19 21.21 2.46
C VAL A 89 -4.61 20.24 1.37
N HIS A 90 -5.85 19.74 1.45
CA HIS A 90 -6.38 18.85 0.44
C HIS A 90 -6.54 19.57 -0.89
N HIS A 91 -6.06 18.96 -1.97
CA HIS A 91 -6.29 19.43 -3.32
C HIS A 91 -7.76 19.24 -3.69
N ARG A 92 -8.36 20.20 -4.41
CA ARG A 92 -9.78 20.14 -4.81
C ARG A 92 -10.14 18.91 -5.65
N ASP A 93 -9.17 18.40 -6.40
CA ASP A 93 -9.33 17.21 -7.24
C ASP A 93 -8.91 15.91 -6.54
N PHE A 94 -8.42 15.96 -5.30
CA PHE A 94 -8.13 14.76 -4.53
C PHE A 94 -9.41 13.96 -4.27
N VAL A 95 -9.36 12.64 -4.49
CA VAL A 95 -10.48 11.73 -4.25
C VAL A 95 -10.03 10.57 -3.39
N HIS A 96 -10.74 10.31 -2.29
CA HIS A 96 -10.54 9.11 -1.47
C HIS A 96 -11.71 8.14 -1.70
N CYS A 97 -11.43 7.00 -2.33
CA CYS A 97 -12.41 5.96 -2.62
C CYS A 97 -12.29 4.81 -1.61
N MET A 98 -13.42 4.29 -1.13
CA MET A 98 -13.51 3.11 -0.27
C MET A 98 -14.70 2.24 -0.68
N PRO A 99 -14.63 0.90 -0.50
CA PRO A 99 -15.80 0.05 -0.71
C PRO A 99 -16.86 0.32 0.36
N PRO A 100 -18.16 0.11 0.05
CA PRO A 100 -18.68 -0.57 -1.15
C PRO A 100 -18.89 0.36 -2.37
N ASP A 101 -18.64 1.66 -2.23
CA ASP A 101 -18.88 2.62 -3.30
C ASP A 101 -17.93 2.40 -4.47
N SER A 102 -18.47 2.55 -5.69
CA SER A 102 -17.65 2.41 -6.90
C SER A 102 -16.56 3.48 -6.94
N PRO A 103 -15.30 3.14 -7.24
CA PRO A 103 -14.23 4.12 -7.26
C PRO A 103 -14.44 5.18 -8.35
N THR A 104 -14.16 6.43 -8.02
CA THR A 104 -14.04 7.53 -8.99
C THR A 104 -12.58 7.81 -9.27
N TYR A 105 -12.17 7.67 -10.53
CA TYR A 105 -10.77 7.82 -10.93
C TYR A 105 -10.47 9.21 -11.51
N ARG A 106 -9.37 9.79 -11.03
CA ARG A 106 -8.62 10.87 -11.68
C ARG A 106 -7.67 10.29 -12.73
N LYS A 107 -6.96 11.16 -13.46
CA LYS A 107 -5.96 10.71 -14.45
C LYS A 107 -4.89 9.81 -13.83
N PHE A 108 -4.50 10.13 -12.60
CA PHE A 108 -3.58 9.33 -11.81
C PHE A 108 -4.26 8.82 -10.55
N SER A 109 -3.98 7.57 -10.21
CA SER A 109 -4.55 6.91 -9.05
C SER A 109 -3.56 5.98 -8.37
N ILE A 110 -3.72 5.83 -7.06
CA ILE A 110 -2.99 4.85 -6.28
C ILE A 110 -3.94 3.82 -5.67
N PHE A 111 -3.43 2.62 -5.42
CA PHE A 111 -4.13 1.60 -4.63
C PHE A 111 -3.32 1.29 -3.37
N THR A 112 -3.95 1.41 -2.19
CA THR A 112 -3.30 1.15 -0.90
C THR A 112 -3.42 -0.31 -0.50
N ALA A 113 -2.69 -1.18 -1.21
CA ALA A 113 -2.57 -2.60 -0.86
C ALA A 113 -1.76 -2.76 0.43
N GLY A 114 -2.05 -3.79 1.21
CA GLY A 114 -1.31 -3.99 2.45
C GLY A 114 -2.15 -4.57 3.57
N SER A 115 -1.54 -4.58 4.74
CA SER A 115 -2.11 -5.13 5.95
C SER A 115 -3.41 -4.41 6.34
N ILE A 116 -4.49 -5.19 6.45
CA ILE A 116 -5.76 -4.82 7.11
C ILE A 116 -6.07 -5.87 8.18
N GLU A 117 -6.07 -7.15 7.77
CA GLU A 117 -6.24 -8.34 8.63
C GLU A 117 -7.41 -8.19 9.62
N MET A 118 -8.60 -7.92 9.08
CA MET A 118 -9.85 -7.72 9.85
C MET A 118 -9.71 -6.69 10.98
N GLY A 119 -8.96 -5.60 10.71
CA GLY A 119 -8.77 -4.51 11.66
C GLY A 119 -7.58 -4.69 12.60
N LYS A 120 -6.78 -5.76 12.47
CA LYS A 120 -5.58 -5.96 13.30
C LYS A 120 -4.42 -5.04 12.92
N ALA A 121 -4.35 -4.59 11.67
CA ALA A 121 -3.26 -3.73 11.22
C ALA A 121 -3.43 -2.28 11.70
N VAL A 122 -2.31 -1.59 11.96
CA VAL A 122 -2.29 -0.14 12.22
C VAL A 122 -3.02 0.63 11.11
N GLN A 123 -3.62 1.78 11.43
CA GLN A 123 -4.45 2.58 10.52
C GLN A 123 -3.62 3.38 9.50
N TRP A 124 -2.74 2.69 8.78
CA TRP A 124 -1.76 3.30 7.86
C TRP A 124 -2.41 3.88 6.60
N GLN A 125 -3.53 3.33 6.14
CA GLN A 125 -4.22 3.82 4.94
C GLN A 125 -4.75 5.25 5.14
N LEU A 126 -5.30 5.55 6.31
CA LEU A 126 -5.80 6.90 6.62
C LEU A 126 -4.66 7.92 6.70
N LEU A 127 -3.49 7.51 7.22
CA LEU A 127 -2.31 8.37 7.19
C LEU A 127 -1.84 8.60 5.74
N MET A 128 -1.83 7.56 4.90
CA MET A 128 -1.46 7.69 3.48
C MET A 128 -2.38 8.67 2.74
N VAL A 129 -3.70 8.56 2.96
CA VAL A 129 -4.70 9.50 2.41
C VAL A 129 -4.40 10.94 2.81
N LYS A 130 -4.04 11.19 4.08
CA LYS A 130 -3.67 12.53 4.55
C LYS A 130 -2.38 13.04 3.91
N MET A 131 -1.35 12.19 3.86
CA MET A 131 -0.03 12.55 3.32
C MET A 131 -0.11 12.91 1.84
N LEU A 132 -0.93 12.19 1.06
CA LEU A 132 -1.10 12.42 -0.37
C LEU A 132 -2.28 13.35 -0.70
N GLY A 133 -2.97 13.87 0.31
CA GLY A 133 -4.17 14.70 0.16
C GLY A 133 -3.94 15.96 -0.66
N HIS A 134 -2.70 16.44 -0.72
CA HIS A 134 -2.28 17.62 -1.45
C HIS A 134 -2.13 17.39 -2.97
N LEU A 135 -2.30 16.17 -3.47
CA LEU A 135 -2.14 15.82 -4.88
C LEU A 135 -3.51 15.72 -5.61
N PRO A 136 -3.59 16.08 -6.91
CA PRO A 136 -4.81 15.99 -7.71
C PRO A 136 -5.13 14.55 -8.20
N ILE A 137 -5.12 13.57 -7.29
CA ILE A 137 -5.19 12.12 -7.62
C ILE A 137 -6.34 11.39 -6.93
N THR A 138 -6.60 10.16 -7.34
CA THR A 138 -7.46 9.22 -6.60
C THR A 138 -6.62 8.30 -5.70
N VAL A 139 -7.01 8.15 -4.44
CA VAL A 139 -6.51 7.11 -3.52
C VAL A 139 -7.60 6.06 -3.32
N ASN A 140 -7.37 4.85 -3.81
CA ASN A 140 -8.24 3.70 -3.61
C ASN A 140 -7.83 2.95 -2.34
N ASN A 141 -8.65 3.06 -1.31
CA ASN A 141 -8.42 2.45 -0.01
C ASN A 141 -9.37 1.25 0.22
N PRO A 142 -8.87 0.00 0.21
CA PRO A 142 -9.72 -1.18 0.39
C PRO A 142 -10.24 -1.37 1.83
N ARG A 143 -9.67 -0.66 2.82
CA ARG A 143 -10.08 -0.74 4.22
C ARG A 143 -11.43 -0.03 4.42
N ARG A 144 -12.51 -0.80 4.60
CA ARG A 144 -13.84 -0.29 4.96
C ARG A 144 -14.14 -0.49 6.44
N GLY A 145 -14.98 0.39 7.00
CA GLY A 145 -15.19 0.46 8.45
C GLY A 145 -15.94 -0.70 9.06
N HIS A 146 -17.11 -1.06 8.54
CA HIS A 146 -17.90 -2.14 9.11
C HIS A 146 -17.85 -3.38 8.23
N TRP A 147 -17.49 -4.52 8.84
CA TRP A 147 -17.58 -5.83 8.21
C TRP A 147 -18.63 -6.66 8.93
N ASP A 148 -19.60 -7.17 8.17
CA ASP A 148 -20.63 -8.06 8.68
C ASP A 148 -19.97 -9.42 9.02
N PRO A 149 -19.97 -9.86 10.28
CA PRO A 149 -19.27 -11.07 10.74
C PRO A 149 -19.86 -12.35 10.12
N ASP A 150 -21.09 -12.29 9.61
CA ASP A 150 -21.75 -13.42 8.96
C ASP A 150 -21.24 -13.64 7.53
N VAL A 151 -20.47 -12.69 6.98
CA VAL A 151 -19.87 -12.79 5.65
C VAL A 151 -18.77 -13.84 5.65
N THR A 152 -18.96 -14.86 4.82
CA THR A 152 -18.02 -15.97 4.70
C THR A 152 -16.97 -15.67 3.63
N PRO A 153 -15.71 -16.16 3.77
CA PRO A 153 -14.69 -16.04 2.74
C PRO A 153 -14.90 -17.04 1.58
N GLU A 154 -16.16 -17.23 1.18
CA GLU A 154 -16.57 -18.14 0.10
C GLU A 154 -16.99 -17.34 -1.14
N THR A 155 -16.64 -17.84 -2.32
CA THR A 155 -16.92 -17.14 -3.59
C THR A 155 -18.41 -16.95 -3.90
N LYS A 156 -19.30 -17.70 -3.22
CA LYS A 156 -20.75 -17.61 -3.34
C LYS A 156 -21.36 -16.54 -2.46
N ASP A 157 -20.64 -16.05 -1.46
CA ASP A 157 -21.09 -14.94 -0.63
C ASP A 157 -20.95 -13.64 -1.43
N GLU A 158 -22.08 -12.99 -1.69
CA GLU A 158 -22.11 -11.79 -2.52
C GLU A 158 -21.36 -10.61 -1.90
N ALA A 159 -21.37 -10.47 -0.56
CA ALA A 159 -20.72 -9.35 0.11
C ALA A 159 -19.19 -9.53 0.11
N PHE A 160 -18.72 -10.77 0.29
CA PHE A 160 -17.31 -11.12 0.12
C PHE A 160 -16.87 -10.92 -1.34
N ARG A 161 -17.65 -11.44 -2.29
CA ARG A 161 -17.37 -11.30 -3.72
C ARG A 161 -17.26 -9.84 -4.14
N ARG A 162 -18.20 -8.98 -3.72
CA ARG A 162 -18.18 -7.54 -4.01
C ARG A 162 -16.91 -6.87 -3.50
N GLN A 163 -16.44 -7.21 -2.30
CA GLN A 163 -15.18 -6.68 -1.77
C GLN A 163 -14.00 -7.10 -2.66
N VAL A 164 -13.88 -8.40 -2.96
CA VAL A 164 -12.77 -8.93 -3.77
C VAL A 164 -12.79 -8.37 -5.19
N GLU A 165 -13.96 -8.25 -5.82
CA GLU A 165 -14.10 -7.67 -7.16
C GLU A 165 -13.79 -6.16 -7.16
N TRP A 166 -14.14 -5.44 -6.09
CA TRP A 166 -13.76 -4.03 -5.92
C TRP A 166 -12.24 -3.90 -5.83
N GLU A 167 -11.58 -4.71 -5.00
CA GLU A 167 -10.12 -4.72 -4.83
C GLU A 167 -9.40 -5.04 -6.15
N LEU A 168 -9.83 -6.11 -6.84
CA LEU A 168 -9.27 -6.50 -8.13
C LEU A 168 -9.48 -5.41 -9.21
N GLY A 169 -10.67 -4.81 -9.28
CA GLY A 169 -10.94 -3.74 -10.24
C GLY A 169 -10.11 -2.49 -9.95
N ALA A 170 -10.02 -2.07 -8.69
CA ALA A 170 -9.31 -0.87 -8.31
C ALA A 170 -7.78 -1.00 -8.46
N ILE A 171 -7.20 -2.16 -8.11
CA ILE A 171 -5.76 -2.40 -8.29
C ILE A 171 -5.37 -2.51 -9.78
N GLU A 172 -6.26 -3.02 -10.64
CA GLU A 172 -6.07 -3.03 -12.10
C GLU A 172 -5.99 -1.60 -12.68
N GLN A 173 -6.88 -0.71 -12.21
CA GLN A 173 -6.97 0.67 -12.67
C GLN A 173 -5.90 1.59 -12.06
N ALA A 174 -5.19 1.18 -11.01
CA ALA A 174 -4.18 2.00 -10.37
C ALA A 174 -2.96 2.27 -11.27
N ASP A 175 -2.36 3.45 -11.11
CA ASP A 175 -1.07 3.83 -11.71
C ASP A 175 0.10 3.42 -10.81
N VAL A 176 -0.11 3.51 -9.50
CA VAL A 176 0.82 3.07 -8.46
C VAL A 176 0.11 2.18 -7.46
N ILE A 177 0.75 1.07 -7.08
CA ILE A 177 0.27 0.16 -6.04
C ILE A 177 1.28 0.22 -4.91
N CYS A 178 0.87 0.76 -3.76
CA CYS A 178 1.71 0.69 -2.57
C CYS A 178 1.34 -0.55 -1.76
N PHE A 179 2.35 -1.29 -1.30
CA PHE A 179 2.18 -2.39 -0.36
C PHE A 179 2.80 -2.02 0.98
N PHE A 180 1.99 -2.01 2.04
CA PHE A 180 2.51 -1.86 3.42
C PHE A 180 2.31 -3.15 4.20
N PHE A 181 3.39 -3.71 4.72
CA PHE A 181 3.39 -4.90 5.56
C PHE A 181 3.59 -4.53 7.04
N ASP A 182 2.51 -4.58 7.82
CA ASP A 182 2.53 -4.38 9.26
C ASP A 182 3.18 -5.59 9.96
N VAL A 183 4.19 -5.33 10.80
CA VAL A 183 4.93 -6.33 11.58
C VAL A 183 4.01 -7.19 12.47
N ASN A 184 2.86 -6.68 12.92
CA ASN A 184 1.89 -7.44 13.73
C ASN A 184 0.99 -8.38 12.93
N THR A 185 1.12 -8.44 11.60
CA THR A 185 0.20 -9.15 10.72
C THR A 185 0.86 -10.31 9.97
N MET A 186 0.03 -11.17 9.38
CA MET A 186 0.43 -12.25 8.49
C MET A 186 0.30 -11.86 7.02
N SER A 187 -0.72 -11.07 6.68
CA SER A 187 -0.95 -10.48 5.35
C SER A 187 -0.89 -11.45 4.15
N PRO A 188 -1.57 -12.62 4.19
CA PRO A 188 -1.47 -13.63 3.12
C PRO A 188 -2.04 -13.15 1.77
N VAL A 189 -3.18 -12.44 1.78
CA VAL A 189 -3.79 -11.88 0.57
C VAL A 189 -2.88 -10.81 -0.04
N THR A 190 -2.33 -9.92 0.78
CA THR A 190 -1.33 -8.93 0.35
C THR A 190 -0.10 -9.56 -0.30
N MET A 191 0.42 -10.66 0.26
CA MET A 191 1.55 -11.36 -0.36
C MET A 191 1.17 -11.99 -1.72
N MET A 192 -0.05 -12.49 -1.85
CA MET A 192 -0.58 -12.99 -3.12
C MET A 192 -0.71 -11.86 -4.16
N GLU A 193 -1.24 -10.72 -3.76
CA GLU A 193 -1.37 -9.52 -4.61
C GLU A 193 0.00 -8.98 -5.04
N LEU A 194 0.98 -8.93 -4.14
CA LEU A 194 2.36 -8.56 -4.48
C LEU A 194 2.89 -9.50 -5.57
N GLY A 195 2.68 -10.81 -5.44
CA GLY A 195 3.07 -11.78 -6.46
C GLY A 195 2.37 -11.56 -7.80
N LEU A 196 1.08 -11.19 -7.78
CA LEU A 196 0.29 -10.89 -8.98
C LEU A 196 0.80 -9.65 -9.73
N TRP A 197 1.26 -8.63 -9.00
CA TRP A 197 1.64 -7.33 -9.57
C TRP A 197 3.15 -7.08 -9.63
N ALA A 198 3.99 -8.01 -9.18
CA ALA A 198 5.44 -7.84 -9.07
C ALA A 198 6.13 -7.37 -10.37
N ALA A 199 5.64 -7.81 -11.53
CA ALA A 199 6.20 -7.50 -12.85
C ALA A 199 5.45 -6.37 -13.59
N SER A 200 4.64 -5.57 -12.89
CA SER A 200 3.78 -4.55 -13.52
C SER A 200 4.41 -3.17 -13.67
N ASP A 201 5.59 -2.95 -13.09
CA ASP A 201 6.25 -1.64 -12.95
C ASP A 201 5.42 -0.58 -12.20
N LYS A 202 4.34 -0.96 -11.50
CA LYS A 202 3.49 -0.04 -10.72
C LYS A 202 3.77 -0.08 -9.22
N VAL A 203 4.60 -1.01 -8.76
CA VAL A 203 4.64 -1.42 -7.36
C VAL A 203 5.69 -0.65 -6.57
N VAL A 204 5.33 -0.22 -5.36
CA VAL A 204 6.25 0.25 -4.31
C VAL A 204 5.94 -0.52 -3.02
N VAL A 205 6.96 -1.01 -2.32
CA VAL A 205 6.80 -1.85 -1.12
C VAL A 205 7.41 -1.18 0.11
N CYS A 206 6.68 -1.18 1.21
CA CYS A 206 7.16 -0.93 2.55
C CYS A 206 7.09 -2.22 3.36
N CYS A 207 8.24 -2.76 3.73
CA CYS A 207 8.33 -3.98 4.52
C CYS A 207 9.43 -3.83 5.55
N ASP A 208 9.03 -3.68 6.82
CA ASP A 208 9.97 -3.71 7.93
C ASP A 208 10.63 -5.10 8.02
N PRO A 209 11.96 -5.21 8.26
CA PRO A 209 12.66 -6.49 8.38
C PRO A 209 12.09 -7.43 9.44
N ARG A 210 11.36 -6.91 10.43
CA ARG A 210 10.69 -7.68 11.50
C ARG A 210 9.41 -8.37 11.02
N PHE A 211 8.87 -8.03 9.85
CA PHE A 211 7.73 -8.74 9.28
C PHE A 211 8.07 -10.23 9.11
N TRP A 212 7.17 -11.12 9.55
CA TRP A 212 7.45 -12.56 9.71
C TRP A 212 7.89 -13.28 8.41
N ARG A 213 7.49 -12.76 7.24
CA ARG A 213 7.94 -13.22 5.91
C ARG A 213 8.74 -12.16 5.16
N GLY A 214 9.33 -11.20 5.86
CA GLY A 214 10.11 -10.10 5.30
C GLY A 214 11.14 -10.56 4.29
N GLY A 215 11.93 -11.60 4.60
CA GLY A 215 12.92 -12.14 3.67
C GLY A 215 12.34 -12.59 2.31
N ASN A 216 11.12 -13.14 2.28
CA ASN A 216 10.47 -13.51 1.01
C ASN A 216 10.08 -12.26 0.21
N VAL A 217 9.51 -11.26 0.90
CA VAL A 217 9.14 -9.97 0.29
C VAL A 217 10.37 -9.29 -0.30
N HIS A 218 11.48 -9.25 0.44
CA HIS A 218 12.72 -8.60 0.01
C HIS A 218 13.32 -9.30 -1.23
N ILE A 219 13.40 -10.64 -1.23
CA ILE A 219 13.92 -11.41 -2.37
C ILE A 219 13.05 -11.22 -3.63
N VAL A 220 11.71 -11.16 -3.48
CA VAL A 220 10.81 -10.85 -4.60
C VAL A 220 11.08 -9.45 -5.11
N CYS A 221 11.19 -8.45 -4.22
CA CYS A 221 11.44 -7.07 -4.64
C CYS A 221 12.77 -6.94 -5.37
N GLU A 222 13.85 -7.54 -4.85
CA GLU A 222 15.15 -7.59 -5.51
C GLU A 222 15.06 -8.25 -6.90
N ARG A 223 14.40 -9.41 -6.99
CA ARG A 223 14.28 -10.17 -8.24
C ARG A 223 13.56 -9.40 -9.35
N TYR A 224 12.54 -8.62 -8.99
CA TYR A 224 11.71 -7.88 -9.95
C TYR A 224 12.09 -6.39 -10.05
N GLY A 225 13.11 -5.93 -9.33
CA GLY A 225 13.52 -4.52 -9.33
C GLY A 225 12.50 -3.58 -8.70
N ILE A 226 11.69 -4.08 -7.76
CA ILE A 226 10.64 -3.30 -7.09
C ILE A 226 11.28 -2.39 -6.03
N PRO A 227 10.99 -1.07 -6.02
CA PRO A 227 11.39 -0.19 -4.94
C PRO A 227 10.86 -0.68 -3.60
N LEU A 228 11.78 -1.00 -2.68
CA LEU A 228 11.49 -1.43 -1.32
C LEU A 228 12.07 -0.44 -0.30
N VAL A 229 11.26 -0.09 0.68
CA VAL A 229 11.64 0.72 1.84
C VAL A 229 11.22 0.03 3.14
N GLU A 230 11.81 0.43 4.25
CA GLU A 230 11.60 -0.24 5.56
C GLU A 230 10.69 0.54 6.51
N ASN A 231 10.24 1.75 6.13
CA ASN A 231 9.37 2.57 6.97
C ASN A 231 8.38 3.41 6.17
N PHE A 232 7.33 3.85 6.85
CA PHE A 232 6.20 4.57 6.25
C PHE A 232 6.58 5.93 5.66
N GLU A 233 7.45 6.70 6.32
CA GLU A 233 7.91 8.00 5.80
C GLU A 233 8.55 7.86 4.41
N LYS A 234 9.49 6.91 4.27
CA LYS A 234 10.13 6.61 2.99
C LYS A 234 9.14 6.04 1.96
N LEU A 235 8.07 5.40 2.40
CA LEU A 235 7.03 4.88 1.50
C LEU A 235 6.31 6.04 0.79
N VAL A 236 5.93 7.09 1.52
CA VAL A 236 5.28 8.28 0.94
C VAL A 236 6.18 8.87 -0.15
N SER A 237 7.46 9.10 0.17
CA SER A 237 8.42 9.65 -0.81
C SER A 237 8.63 8.75 -2.03
N ALA A 238 8.65 7.42 -1.84
CA ALA A 238 8.79 6.48 -2.94
C ALA A 238 7.55 6.44 -3.85
N ILE A 239 6.35 6.60 -3.28
CA ILE A 239 5.10 6.72 -4.05
C ILE A 239 5.10 8.01 -4.87
N GLU A 240 5.45 9.15 -4.27
CA GLU A 240 5.52 10.43 -4.99
C GLU A 240 6.53 10.37 -6.13
N LYS A 241 7.70 9.77 -5.90
CA LYS A 241 8.70 9.54 -6.94
C LYS A 241 8.13 8.68 -8.08
N MET A 242 7.46 7.58 -7.76
CA MET A 242 6.83 6.71 -8.76
C MET A 242 5.73 7.46 -9.53
N LEU A 243 4.92 8.30 -8.87
CA LEU A 243 3.90 9.12 -9.52
C LEU A 243 4.53 10.08 -10.56
N VAL A 244 5.66 10.71 -10.23
CA VAL A 244 6.43 11.54 -11.18
C VAL A 244 6.94 10.70 -12.35
N GLU A 245 7.48 9.50 -12.10
CA GLU A 245 7.91 8.56 -13.15
C GLU A 245 6.75 8.11 -14.05
N LYS A 246 5.53 8.01 -13.52
CA LYS A 246 4.30 7.75 -14.30
C LYS A 246 3.78 8.98 -15.05
N GLY A 247 4.38 10.16 -14.84
CA GLY A 247 4.09 11.37 -15.59
C GLY A 247 3.19 12.37 -14.85
N VAL A 248 3.05 12.29 -13.53
CA VAL A 248 2.49 13.39 -12.75
C VAL A 248 3.42 14.59 -12.88
N GLN A 249 2.86 15.69 -13.36
CA GLN A 249 3.51 17.00 -13.44
C GLN A 249 2.52 18.01 -12.88
N LEU A 250 2.95 18.78 -11.89
CA LEU A 250 2.13 19.79 -11.25
C LEU A 250 2.60 21.18 -11.66
N ASP A 251 1.67 22.12 -11.81
CA ASP A 251 1.99 23.53 -12.00
C ASP A 251 2.31 24.22 -10.66
N GLU A 252 2.54 25.53 -10.69
CA GLU A 252 2.87 26.33 -9.49
C GLU A 252 1.71 26.39 -8.47
N GLN A 253 0.50 26.03 -8.88
CA GLN A 253 -0.71 26.00 -8.04
C GLN A 253 -0.96 24.60 -7.46
N GLY A 254 -0.19 23.58 -7.86
CA GLY A 254 -0.36 22.19 -7.45
C GLY A 254 -1.38 21.43 -8.28
N ASP A 255 -1.92 22.03 -9.35
CA ASP A 255 -2.83 21.38 -10.28
C ASP A 255 -2.07 20.52 -11.29
N LEU A 256 -2.73 19.49 -11.83
CA LEU A 256 -2.12 18.63 -12.84
C LEU A 256 -1.95 19.39 -14.17
N VAL A 257 -0.76 19.31 -14.77
CA VAL A 257 -0.52 19.85 -16.12
C VAL A 257 -1.34 19.05 -17.15
N GLY A 258 -2.37 19.70 -17.70
CA GLY A 258 -3.29 19.12 -18.67
C GLY A 258 -4.57 18.53 -18.04
N PRO A 259 -5.40 17.80 -18.83
CA PRO A 259 -6.67 17.30 -18.32
C PRO A 259 -6.47 16.23 -17.24
N ASN A 260 -7.21 16.35 -16.14
CA ASN A 260 -7.26 15.36 -15.06
C ASN A 260 -8.40 14.35 -15.26
N VAL A 261 -8.37 13.65 -16.40
CA VAL A 261 -9.39 12.69 -16.81
C VAL A 261 -8.81 11.28 -16.83
N HIS A 262 -9.53 10.34 -16.22
CA HIS A 262 -9.15 8.92 -16.21
C HIS A 262 -9.22 8.29 -17.62
N THR A 263 -8.25 7.45 -17.92
CA THR A 263 -8.27 6.55 -19.07
C THR A 263 -8.31 5.12 -18.54
N GLU A 264 -9.36 4.37 -18.89
CA GLU A 264 -9.52 3.00 -18.44
C GLU A 264 -8.33 2.13 -18.87
N LYS A 265 -7.72 1.46 -17.90
CA LYS A 265 -6.58 0.58 -18.12
C LYS A 265 -7.09 -0.82 -18.48
N PRO A 266 -6.58 -1.46 -19.56
CA PRO A 266 -7.02 -2.81 -19.92
C PRO A 266 -6.61 -3.82 -18.85
N LYS A 267 -7.42 -4.86 -18.69
CA LYS A 267 -7.13 -5.96 -17.76
C LYS A 267 -5.86 -6.69 -18.15
N PRO A 268 -5.07 -7.20 -17.19
CA PRO A 268 -3.90 -8.04 -17.48
C PRO A 268 -4.30 -9.24 -18.34
N VAL A 269 -3.58 -9.43 -19.45
CA VAL A 269 -3.79 -10.55 -20.37
C VAL A 269 -2.64 -11.56 -20.22
N LYS A 270 -2.94 -12.85 -20.34
CA LYS A 270 -1.92 -13.91 -20.27
C LYS A 270 -0.85 -13.69 -21.34
N LYS A 271 0.42 -13.88 -20.96
CA LYS A 271 1.59 -13.76 -21.86
C LYS A 271 1.44 -14.58 -23.15
N SER A 272 0.92 -15.81 -23.05
CA SER A 272 0.72 -16.68 -24.22
C SER A 272 -0.25 -16.10 -25.26
N ILE A 273 -1.24 -15.30 -24.82
CA ILE A 273 -2.16 -14.60 -25.72
C ILE A 273 -1.43 -13.44 -26.40
N LEU A 274 -0.66 -12.66 -25.63
CA LEU A 274 0.14 -11.55 -26.17
C LEU A 274 1.20 -12.03 -27.16
N GLU A 275 1.90 -13.14 -26.87
CA GLU A 275 2.89 -13.74 -27.76
C GLU A 275 2.26 -14.22 -29.07
N LYS A 276 1.07 -14.82 -29.00
CA LYS A 276 0.31 -15.22 -30.19
C LYS A 276 -0.07 -14.00 -31.03
N GLN A 277 -0.64 -12.97 -30.42
CA GLN A 277 -1.00 -11.73 -31.10
C GLN A 277 0.22 -11.07 -31.77
N ASN A 278 1.36 -11.04 -31.07
CA ASN A 278 2.59 -10.49 -31.62
C ASN A 278 3.10 -11.32 -32.82
N THR A 279 3.02 -12.65 -32.75
CA THR A 279 3.38 -13.55 -33.86
C THR A 279 2.48 -13.32 -35.08
N ASP A 280 1.16 -13.20 -34.86
CA ASP A 280 0.19 -12.94 -35.91
C ASP A 280 0.42 -11.56 -36.56
N LEU A 281 0.74 -10.53 -35.76
CA LEU A 281 1.08 -9.20 -36.24
C LEU A 281 2.38 -9.20 -37.08
N LEU A 282 3.42 -9.89 -36.62
CA LEU A 282 4.68 -10.01 -37.36
C LEU A 282 4.47 -10.66 -38.73
N LYS A 283 3.57 -11.66 -38.82
CA LYS A 283 3.20 -12.27 -40.09
C LYS A 283 2.49 -11.28 -41.01
N GLN A 284 1.51 -10.54 -40.51
CA GLN A 284 0.80 -9.53 -41.30
C GLN A 284 1.75 -8.44 -41.83
N VAL A 285 2.70 -8.00 -40.99
CA VAL A 285 3.73 -7.03 -41.41
C VAL A 285 4.59 -7.60 -42.54
N ALA A 286 5.02 -8.87 -42.45
CA ALA A 286 5.80 -9.51 -43.51
C ALA A 286 5.00 -9.65 -44.82
N ASP A 287 3.73 -10.04 -44.74
CA ASP A 287 2.85 -10.16 -45.91
C ASP A 287 2.65 -8.80 -46.60
N LEU A 288 2.43 -7.73 -45.84
CA LEU A 288 2.30 -6.37 -46.37
C LEU A 288 3.60 -5.86 -47.00
N GLN A 289 4.76 -6.17 -46.40
CA GLN A 289 6.06 -5.81 -46.97
C GLN A 289 6.30 -6.52 -48.30
N ALA A 290 5.92 -7.79 -48.41
CA ALA A 290 6.03 -8.55 -49.67
C ALA A 290 5.11 -7.95 -50.76
N GLN A 291 3.88 -7.58 -50.41
CA GLN A 291 2.95 -6.91 -51.34
C GLN A 291 3.49 -5.55 -51.82
N LEU A 292 4.04 -4.75 -50.91
CA LEU A 292 4.66 -3.47 -51.27
C LEU A 292 5.84 -3.66 -52.23
N MET A 293 6.70 -4.66 -51.99
CA MET A 293 7.80 -4.98 -52.90
C MET A 293 7.31 -5.33 -54.30
N GLN A 294 6.22 -6.11 -54.41
CA GLN A 294 5.60 -6.48 -55.68
C GLN A 294 4.96 -5.30 -56.43
N LEU A 295 4.50 -4.26 -55.71
CA LEU A 295 3.92 -3.06 -56.30
C LEU A 295 4.98 -2.00 -56.67
N SER A 296 6.16 -2.07 -56.04
CA SER A 296 7.27 -1.13 -56.25
C SER A 296 8.33 -1.58 -57.27
N GLY A 297 8.27 -2.83 -57.72
CA GLY A 297 9.15 -3.41 -58.73
C GLY A 297 8.41 -3.62 -60.05
#